data_AF-A0A0H4WZW9-F1
#
_entry.id   AF-A0A0H4WZW9-F1
#
_cell.length_a   1.000
_cell.length_b   1.000
_cell.length_c   1.000
_cell.angle_alpha   90.00
_cell.angle_beta   90.00
_cell.angle_gamma   90.00
#
_symmetry.space_group_name_H-M   'P 1'
#
loop_
_entity.id
_entity.type
_entity.pdbx_description
1 polymer ?
#
loop_
_entity_poly.entity_id
_entity_poly.type
_entity_poly.pdbx_seq_one_letter_code
_entity_poly.pdbx_strand_id
1 'polypeptide(L)'
;MGSFQQFLTDKNITSQTLLRLSRQLESRGSEGRVLSRKRVARRRDKDAQGKSYASLNIAKPKSGRGISAQQLQAALGDRPLPARVRGKLVRAVNAVLGKQGGSPVEAPALFGSSPVRRGASAKKS
;
A
#
# COMPACT_ATOMS: atom_id res chain seq x y z
N MET A 1 6.63 -15.12 -19.04
CA MET A 1 6.06 -14.25 -17.99
C MET A 1 4.80 -14.94 -17.46
N GLY A 2 4.80 -15.37 -16.20
CA GLY A 2 3.64 -16.05 -15.59
C GLY A 2 2.54 -15.07 -15.18
N SER A 3 1.33 -15.57 -14.97
CA SER A 3 0.22 -14.81 -14.37
C SER A 3 0.51 -14.45 -12.92
N PHE A 4 -0.20 -13.45 -12.38
CA PHE A 4 -0.09 -13.12 -10.96
C PHE A 4 -0.44 -14.33 -10.08
N GLN A 5 -1.44 -15.12 -10.49
CA GLN A 5 -1.83 -16.33 -9.78
C GLN A 5 -0.70 -17.39 -9.76
N GLN A 6 -0.03 -17.62 -10.89
CA GLN A 6 1.08 -18.57 -10.95
C GLN A 6 2.19 -18.19 -9.97
N PHE A 7 2.56 -16.90 -9.94
CA PHE A 7 3.57 -16.40 -9.01
C PHE A 7 3.22 -16.69 -7.55
N LEU A 8 1.96 -16.49 -7.15
CA LEU A 8 1.53 -16.76 -5.78
C LEU A 8 1.61 -18.25 -5.44
N THR A 9 1.23 -19.12 -6.37
CA THR A 9 1.35 -20.58 -6.21
C THR A 9 2.81 -20.99 -6.06
N ASP A 10 3.70 -20.52 -6.94
CA ASP A 10 5.12 -20.86 -6.93
C ASP A 10 5.82 -20.43 -5.63
N LYS A 11 5.38 -19.30 -5.04
CA LYS A 11 5.91 -18.76 -3.79
C LYS A 11 5.13 -19.19 -2.54
N ASN A 12 4.14 -20.07 -2.70
CA ASN A 12 3.27 -20.55 -1.62
C ASN A 12 2.61 -19.40 -0.83
N ILE A 13 2.23 -18.33 -1.54
CA ILE A 13 1.63 -17.13 -0.95
C ILE A 13 0.11 -17.26 -1.00
N THR A 14 -0.53 -17.32 0.17
CA THR A 14 -2.00 -17.41 0.24
C THR A 14 -2.67 -16.04 0.08
N SER A 15 -3.83 -16.03 -0.59
CA SER A 15 -4.64 -14.83 -0.81
C SER A 15 -5.02 -14.12 0.50
N GLN A 16 -5.37 -14.88 1.54
CA GLN A 16 -5.71 -14.34 2.86
C GLN A 16 -4.52 -13.60 3.50
N THR A 17 -3.29 -14.12 3.31
CA THR A 17 -2.07 -13.48 3.80
C THR A 17 -1.87 -12.12 3.15
N LEU A 18 -2.10 -12.01 1.84
CA LEU A 18 -1.99 -10.73 1.13
C LEU A 18 -3.04 -9.71 1.58
N LEU A 19 -4.30 -10.12 1.76
CA LEU A 19 -5.35 -9.23 2.27
C LEU A 19 -4.99 -8.68 3.66
N ARG A 20 -4.57 -9.58 4.56
CA ARG A 20 -4.18 -9.22 5.93
C ARG A 20 -2.97 -8.29 5.95
N LEU A 21 -1.90 -8.64 5.25
CA LEU A 21 -0.67 -7.84 5.23
C LEU A 21 -0.87 -6.50 4.54
N SER A 22 -1.62 -6.46 3.43
CA SER A 22 -1.96 -5.19 2.80
C SER A 22 -2.71 -4.27 3.75
N ARG A 23 -3.69 -4.79 4.51
CA ARG A 23 -4.38 -4.01 5.53
C ARG A 23 -3.42 -3.51 6.61
N GLN A 24 -2.55 -4.37 7.12
CA GLN A 24 -1.59 -4.02 8.17
C GLN A 24 -0.60 -2.94 7.69
N LEU A 25 0.00 -3.12 6.52
CA LEU A 25 0.98 -2.20 5.95
C LEU A 25 0.40 -0.82 5.63
N GLU A 26 -0.85 -0.76 5.15
CA GLU A 26 -1.52 0.50 4.80
C GLU A 26 -2.19 1.17 6.01
N SER A 27 -2.43 0.41 7.09
CA SER A 27 -3.02 0.94 8.32
C SER A 27 -2.09 1.88 9.07
N ARG A 28 -2.69 2.68 9.96
CA ARG A 28 -1.95 3.54 10.88
C ARG A 28 -1.32 2.68 11.98
N GLY A 29 -0.04 2.33 11.81
CA GLY A 29 0.76 1.62 12.81
C GLY A 29 1.03 2.43 14.10
N SER A 30 1.87 1.91 14.99
CA SER A 30 2.32 2.58 16.22
C SER A 30 2.91 3.97 15.94
N GLU A 31 3.84 4.06 14.99
CA GLU A 31 4.47 5.33 14.58
C GLU A 31 3.43 6.35 14.09
N GLY A 32 2.47 5.89 13.29
CA GLY A 32 1.37 6.73 12.82
C GLY A 32 0.48 7.23 13.96
N ARG A 33 0.29 6.44 15.02
CA ARG A 33 -0.42 6.88 16.24
C ARG A 33 0.38 7.94 16.98
N VAL A 34 1.70 7.77 17.12
CA VAL A 34 2.59 8.77 17.73
C VAL A 34 2.54 10.10 16.96
N LEU A 35 2.69 10.06 15.64
CA LEU A 35 2.58 11.25 14.78
C LEU A 35 1.21 11.92 14.90
N SER A 36 0.12 11.13 14.99
CA SER A 36 -1.23 11.66 15.20
C SER A 36 -1.33 12.38 16.55
N ARG A 37 -0.78 11.80 17.63
CA ARG A 37 -0.74 12.43 18.96
C ARG A 37 0.07 13.73 18.94
N LYS A 38 1.26 13.74 18.31
CA LYS A 38 2.07 14.97 18.12
C LYS A 38 1.27 16.08 17.41
N ARG A 39 0.52 15.72 16.36
CA ARG A 39 -0.35 16.68 15.64
C ARG A 39 -1.54 17.18 16.46
N VAL A 40 -2.05 16.39 17.41
CA VAL A 40 -3.11 16.82 18.33
C VAL A 40 -2.52 17.73 19.41
N ALA A 41 -1.39 17.35 20.00
CA ALA A 41 -0.67 18.16 21.00
C ALA A 41 -0.35 19.56 20.46
N ARG A 42 0.25 19.64 19.25
CA ARG A 42 0.51 20.92 18.57
C ARG A 42 -0.73 21.81 18.42
N ARG A 43 -1.92 21.23 18.22
CA ARG A 43 -3.16 21.99 18.08
C ARG A 43 -3.70 22.53 19.40
N ARG A 44 -3.27 21.97 20.53
CA ARG A 44 -3.71 22.36 21.87
C ARG A 44 -2.70 23.25 22.60
N ASP A 45 -1.43 23.12 22.24
CA ASP A 45 -0.35 23.92 22.79
C ASP A 45 -0.34 25.33 22.18
N LYS A 46 -0.44 26.34 23.05
CA LYS A 46 -0.53 27.77 22.67
C LYS A 46 0.75 28.24 21.96
N ASP A 47 1.91 27.74 22.37
CA ASP A 47 3.21 28.13 21.80
C ASP A 47 3.50 27.46 20.45
N ALA A 48 2.76 26.38 20.13
CA ALA A 48 2.92 25.61 18.91
C ALA A 48 1.79 25.85 17.88
N GLN A 49 0.67 26.48 18.26
CA GLN A 49 -0.50 26.72 17.41
C GLN A 49 -0.21 27.57 16.17
N GLY A 50 0.82 28.43 16.20
CA GLY A 50 1.29 29.22 15.05
C GLY A 50 2.36 28.56 14.18
N LYS A 51 3.02 27.49 14.66
CA LYS A 51 4.19 26.89 13.98
C LYS A 51 3.77 25.82 12.97
N SER A 52 4.33 25.81 11.77
CA SER A 52 3.99 24.81 10.74
C SER A 52 4.36 23.40 11.19
N TYR A 53 3.69 22.37 10.64
CA TYR A 53 4.06 20.98 10.96
C TYR A 53 5.48 20.62 10.52
N ALA A 54 5.99 21.28 9.47
CA ALA A 54 7.34 21.07 8.98
C ALA A 54 8.39 21.63 9.95
N SER A 55 8.19 22.84 10.49
CA SER A 55 9.14 23.42 11.46
C SER A 55 9.22 22.66 12.78
N LEU A 56 8.17 21.90 13.12
CA LEU A 56 8.14 21.03 14.29
C LEU A 56 8.55 19.59 13.98
N ASN A 57 9.00 19.29 12.75
CA ASN A 57 9.36 17.95 12.29
C ASN A 57 8.23 16.91 12.49
N ILE A 58 6.96 17.33 12.34
CA ILE A 58 5.79 16.47 12.53
C ILE A 58 5.25 16.01 11.16
N ALA A 59 5.72 14.85 10.70
CA ALA A 59 5.25 14.22 9.46
C ALA A 59 3.74 13.88 9.49
N LYS A 60 3.15 13.67 8.30
CA LYS A 60 1.75 13.21 8.19
C LYS A 60 1.71 11.72 8.53
N PRO A 61 0.86 11.29 9.48
CA PRO A 61 0.75 9.88 9.79
C PRO A 61 0.24 9.12 8.57
N LYS A 62 0.81 7.94 8.32
CA LYS A 62 0.31 7.02 7.29
C LYS A 62 -1.15 6.70 7.58
N SER A 63 -1.98 6.77 6.55
CA SER A 63 -3.39 6.41 6.59
C SER A 63 -3.80 5.88 5.23
N GLY A 64 -4.15 4.60 5.18
CA GLY A 64 -4.58 3.95 3.96
C GLY A 64 -5.51 2.78 4.26
N ARG A 65 -6.26 2.39 3.23
CA ARG A 65 -7.01 1.13 3.22
C ARG A 65 -6.15 0.08 2.52
N GLY A 66 -6.15 -1.14 3.03
CA GLY A 66 -5.59 -2.28 2.31
C GLY A 66 -6.32 -2.55 0.99
N ILE A 67 -5.84 -3.53 0.23
CA ILE A 67 -6.58 -4.04 -0.94
C ILE A 67 -7.87 -4.75 -0.50
N SER A 68 -8.90 -4.71 -1.35
CA SER A 68 -10.12 -5.48 -1.14
C SER A 68 -10.01 -6.89 -1.74
N ALA A 69 -10.90 -7.80 -1.31
CA ALA A 69 -11.01 -9.13 -1.91
C ALA A 69 -11.30 -9.06 -3.41
N GLN A 70 -12.20 -8.16 -3.83
CA GLN A 70 -12.51 -7.96 -5.26
C GLN A 70 -11.30 -7.50 -6.07
N GLN A 71 -10.46 -6.61 -5.50
CA GLN A 71 -9.23 -6.17 -6.16
C GLN A 71 -8.20 -7.30 -6.27
N LEU A 72 -8.13 -8.17 -5.26
CA LEU A 72 -7.27 -9.35 -5.31
C LEU A 72 -7.77 -10.37 -6.35
N GLN A 73 -9.08 -10.63 -6.41
CA GLN A 73 -9.67 -11.50 -7.42
C GLN A 73 -9.44 -10.98 -8.85
N ALA A 74 -9.54 -9.65 -9.04
CA ALA A 74 -9.19 -9.03 -10.30
C ALA A 74 -7.70 -9.20 -10.65
N ALA A 75 -6.80 -9.16 -9.65
CA ALA A 75 -5.38 -9.46 -9.86
C ALA A 75 -5.14 -10.92 -10.25
N LEU A 76 -5.81 -11.87 -9.60
CA LEU A 76 -5.71 -13.30 -9.88
C LEU A 76 -6.16 -13.63 -11.31
N GLY A 77 -7.21 -12.96 -11.81
CA GLY A 77 -7.67 -13.08 -13.20
C GLY A 77 -6.97 -12.14 -14.18
N ASP A 78 -5.77 -11.63 -13.85
CA ASP A 78 -4.94 -10.72 -14.66
C ASP A 78 -5.67 -9.48 -15.22
N ARG A 79 -6.77 -9.07 -14.59
CA ARG A 79 -7.60 -7.95 -15.05
C ARG A 79 -6.87 -6.62 -14.86
N PRO A 80 -7.17 -5.61 -15.68
CA PRO A 80 -6.54 -4.30 -15.55
C PRO A 80 -6.82 -3.66 -14.19
N LEU A 81 -5.76 -3.40 -13.43
CA LEU A 81 -5.82 -2.80 -12.10
C LEU A 81 -5.26 -1.37 -12.07
N PRO A 82 -5.81 -0.49 -11.21
CA PRO A 82 -5.22 0.83 -11.00
C PRO A 82 -3.79 0.73 -10.46
N ALA A 83 -2.91 1.65 -10.86
CA ALA A 83 -1.51 1.69 -10.41
C ALA A 83 -1.36 1.65 -8.88
N ARG A 84 -2.25 2.36 -8.16
CA ARG A 84 -2.28 2.37 -6.69
C ARG A 84 -2.56 1.00 -6.10
N VAL A 85 -3.39 0.17 -6.74
CA VAL A 85 -3.70 -1.20 -6.27
C VAL A 85 -2.51 -2.11 -6.55
N ARG A 86 -1.92 -2.02 -7.75
CA ARG A 86 -0.71 -2.78 -8.12
C ARG A 86 0.45 -2.50 -7.15
N GLY A 87 0.69 -1.23 -6.81
CA GLY A 87 1.73 -0.87 -5.83
C GLY A 87 1.47 -1.43 -4.43
N LYS A 88 0.20 -1.54 -3.99
CA LYS A 88 -0.14 -2.17 -2.70
C LYS A 88 0.08 -3.68 -2.73
N LEU A 89 -0.25 -4.33 -3.84
CA LEU A 89 0.00 -5.76 -4.04
C LEU A 89 1.50 -6.06 -4.03
N VAL A 90 2.31 -5.28 -4.75
CA VAL A 90 3.79 -5.40 -4.73
C VAL A 90 4.32 -5.26 -3.30
N ARG A 91 3.89 -4.24 -2.55
CA ARG A 91 4.31 -4.09 -1.14
C ARG A 91 3.90 -5.27 -0.27
N ALA A 92 2.69 -5.80 -0.45
CA ALA A 92 2.22 -6.94 0.31
C ALA A 92 3.00 -8.22 -0.03
N VAL A 93 3.28 -8.47 -1.32
CA VAL A 93 4.10 -9.60 -1.78
C VAL A 93 5.53 -9.48 -1.25
N ASN A 94 6.18 -8.32 -1.39
CA ASN A 94 7.54 -8.11 -0.91
C ASN A 94 7.64 -8.24 0.62
N ALA A 95 6.59 -7.89 1.36
CA ALA A 95 6.55 -8.13 2.80
C ALA A 95 6.41 -9.61 3.17
N VAL A 96 5.84 -10.45 2.30
CA VAL A 96 5.84 -11.92 2.47
C VAL A 96 7.22 -12.47 2.10
N LEU A 97 7.74 -12.09 0.93
CA LEU A 97 9.04 -12.57 0.45
C LEU A 97 10.17 -12.21 1.42
N GLY A 98 10.17 -10.99 1.96
CA GLY A 98 11.16 -10.59 2.97
C GLY A 98 11.12 -11.43 4.25
N LYS A 99 9.95 -11.98 4.63
CA LYS A 99 9.84 -12.93 5.75
C LYS A 99 10.32 -14.33 5.38
N GLN A 100 10.21 -14.69 4.10
CA GLN A 100 10.69 -15.96 3.55
C GLN A 100 12.17 -15.90 3.14
N GLY A 101 12.86 -14.77 3.29
CA GLY A 101 14.24 -14.56 2.85
C GLY A 101 14.40 -14.41 1.32
N GLY A 102 13.30 -14.18 0.60
CA GLY A 102 13.32 -13.99 -0.86
C GLY A 102 13.63 -12.55 -1.28
N SER A 103 14.13 -12.38 -2.50
CA SER A 103 14.39 -11.08 -3.10
C SER A 103 13.09 -10.30 -3.39
N PRO A 104 13.10 -8.96 -3.24
CA PRO A 104 11.97 -8.13 -3.59
C PRO A 104 11.69 -8.19 -5.10
N VAL A 105 10.40 -8.12 -5.45
CA VAL A 105 9.94 -8.12 -6.84
C VAL A 105 9.26 -6.81 -7.19
N GLU A 106 9.33 -6.45 -8.47
CA GLU A 106 8.72 -5.24 -9.01
C GLU A 106 7.40 -5.52 -9.73
N ALA A 107 6.61 -4.47 -9.96
CA ALA A 107 5.31 -4.59 -10.61
C ALA A 107 5.33 -5.31 -11.98
N PRO A 108 6.34 -5.12 -12.87
CA PRO A 108 6.40 -5.87 -14.12
C PRO A 108 6.55 -7.38 -13.92
N ALA A 109 7.25 -7.81 -12.88
CA ALA A 109 7.44 -9.24 -12.57
C ALA A 109 6.15 -9.91 -12.09
N LEU A 110 5.27 -9.16 -11.43
CA LEU A 110 4.01 -9.68 -10.87
C LEU A 110 2.83 -9.65 -11.85
N PHE A 111 2.82 -8.69 -12.78
CA PHE A 111 1.65 -8.41 -13.61
C PHE A 111 1.94 -8.51 -15.11
N GLY A 112 3.19 -8.77 -15.50
CA GLY A 112 3.60 -8.93 -16.89
C GLY A 112 3.06 -7.83 -17.80
N SER A 113 2.37 -8.25 -18.87
CA SER A 113 1.73 -7.40 -19.88
C SER A 113 0.33 -6.89 -19.50
N SER A 114 -0.21 -7.23 -18.32
CA SER A 114 -1.54 -6.76 -17.91
C SER A 114 -1.55 -5.23 -17.89
N PRO A 115 -2.49 -4.57 -18.62
CA PRO A 115 -2.45 -3.12 -18.74
C PRO A 115 -2.81 -2.45 -17.41
N VAL A 116 -2.15 -1.33 -17.12
CA VAL A 116 -2.52 -0.50 -15.96
C VAL A 116 -3.82 0.22 -16.28
N ARG A 117 -4.85 0.06 -15.43
CA ARG A 117 -6.08 0.84 -15.56
C ARG A 117 -5.79 2.30 -15.24
N ARG A 118 -5.67 3.13 -16.27
CA ARG A 118 -5.63 4.60 -16.15
C ARG A 118 -7.07 5.06 -15.94
N GLY A 119 -7.33 5.82 -14.89
CA GLY A 119 -8.63 6.49 -14.73
C GLY A 119 -8.81 7.54 -15.82
N ALA A 120 -10.05 7.91 -16.15
CA ALA A 120 -10.30 9.08 -16.98
C ALA A 120 -9.57 10.28 -16.35
N SER A 121 -8.73 10.96 -17.12
CA SER A 121 -8.12 12.21 -16.69
C SER A 121 -9.24 13.16 -16.31
N ALA A 122 -9.24 13.64 -15.07
CA ALA A 122 -10.15 14.71 -14.67
C ALA A 122 -9.94 15.87 -15.65
N LYS A 123 -11.02 16.27 -16.33
CA LYS A 123 -11.06 17.47 -17.16
C LYS A 123 -10.51 18.62 -16.31
N LYS A 124 -9.45 19.28 -16.76
CA LYS A 124 -8.96 20.51 -16.13
C LYS A 124 -10.12 21.53 -16.21
N SER A 125 -10.69 21.89 -15.06
CA SER A 125 -11.49 23.11 -14.90
C SER A 125 -10.55 24.24 -14.53
#